data_AF-A0A0Q9SVF6-F1
#
_entry.id   AF-A0A0Q9SVF6-F1
#
_cell.length_a   1.000
_cell.length_b   1.000
_cell.length_c   1.000
_cell.angle_alpha   90.00
_cell.angle_beta   90.00
_cell.angle_gamma   90.00
#
_symmetry.space_group_name_H-M   'P 1'
#
loop_
_entity.id
_entity.type
_entity.pdbx_description
1 polymer ?
#
loop_
_entity_poly.entity_id
_entity_poly.type
_entity_poly.pdbx_seq_one_letter_code
_entity_poly.pdbx_strand_id
1 'polypeptide(L)'
;MRIGEVTSEGFTFFNLDKETFVDFRECNENWVMYNKRKNNWTDDEVQAYRTKSKCVGERDICAKPCCFIFFTKPFTKIEFTNFNAKKEFRDLQMKILEVGWTTFDLS
;
A
#
# COMPACT_ATOMS: atom_id res chain seq x y z
N MET A 1 -6.06 14.56 8.21
CA MET A 1 -5.85 13.43 7.29
C MET A 1 -7.18 13.01 6.73
N ARG A 2 -7.29 12.80 5.42
CA ARG A 2 -8.48 12.23 4.79
C ARG A 2 -8.09 11.27 3.68
N ILE A 3 -8.80 10.15 3.59
CA ILE A 3 -8.70 9.20 2.50
C ILE A 3 -9.96 9.33 1.66
N GLY A 4 -9.79 9.47 0.35
CA GLY A 4 -10.87 9.49 -0.63
C GLY A 4 -11.56 8.12 -0.76
N GLU A 5 -12.42 8.01 -1.77
CA GLU A 5 -12.95 6.71 -2.15
C GLU A 5 -11.82 5.79 -2.63
N VAL A 6 -11.89 4.53 -2.24
CA VAL A 6 -10.94 3.49 -2.69
C VAL A 6 -11.57 2.77 -3.86
N THR A 7 -10.90 2.83 -5.00
CA THR A 7 -11.31 2.15 -6.23
C THR A 7 -10.29 1.09 -6.60
N SER A 8 -10.57 0.29 -7.64
CA SER A 8 -9.61 -0.67 -8.18
C SER A 8 -8.34 -0.03 -8.77
N GLU A 9 -8.37 1.28 -9.07
CA GLU A 9 -7.22 2.01 -9.59
C GLU A 9 -6.33 2.56 -8.48
N GLY A 10 -6.92 2.92 -7.34
CA GLY A 10 -6.23 3.62 -6.27
C GLY A 10 -7.16 4.46 -5.42
N PHE A 11 -6.58 5.40 -4.68
CA PHE A 11 -7.30 6.41 -3.93
C PHE A 11 -6.50 7.69 -3.78
N THR A 12 -7.20 8.79 -3.52
CA THR A 12 -6.55 10.05 -3.17
C THR A 12 -6.37 10.16 -1.66
N PHE A 13 -5.15 10.47 -1.24
CA PHE A 13 -4.77 10.78 0.12
C PHE A 13 -4.56 12.28 0.29
N PHE A 14 -5.21 12.86 1.30
CA PHE A 14 -5.07 14.26 1.67
C PHE A 14 -4.40 14.37 3.04
N ASN A 15 -3.20 14.95 3.05
CA ASN A 15 -2.47 15.23 4.27
C ASN A 15 -1.97 16.67 4.30
N LEU A 16 -2.36 17.40 5.35
CA LEU A 16 -2.17 18.84 5.44
C LEU A 16 -2.75 19.50 4.18
N ASP A 17 -1.89 20.02 3.30
CA ASP A 17 -2.26 20.66 2.02
C ASP A 17 -1.76 19.87 0.80
N LYS A 18 -1.28 18.64 1.00
CA LYS A 18 -0.80 17.77 -0.07
C LYS A 18 -1.85 16.74 -0.43
N GLU A 19 -2.27 16.81 -1.70
CA GLU A 19 -2.99 15.75 -2.38
C GLU A 19 -1.99 14.77 -2.98
N THR A 20 -2.20 13.47 -2.76
CA THR A 20 -1.38 12.42 -3.36
C THR A 20 -2.27 11.29 -3.82
N PHE A 21 -2.22 10.97 -5.10
CA PHE A 21 -2.90 9.79 -5.63
C PHE A 21 -2.02 8.56 -5.39
N VAL A 22 -2.57 7.55 -4.73
CA VAL A 22 -1.96 6.25 -4.52
C VAL A 22 -2.44 5.33 -5.64
N ASP A 23 -1.69 5.28 -6.73
CA ASP A 23 -1.97 4.39 -7.86
C ASP A 23 -1.56 2.95 -7.51
N PHE A 24 -2.53 2.03 -7.48
CA PHE A 24 -2.29 0.65 -7.10
C PHE A 24 -1.47 -0.14 -8.12
N ARG A 25 -1.57 0.19 -9.41
CA ARG A 25 -0.76 -0.46 -10.46
C ARG A 25 0.70 -0.02 -10.33
N GLU A 26 0.93 1.28 -10.16
CA GLU A 26 2.27 1.82 -9.91
C GLU A 26 2.89 1.19 -8.65
N CYS A 27 2.11 1.15 -7.56
CA CYS A 27 2.54 0.56 -6.30
C CYS A 27 2.91 -0.92 -6.47
N ASN A 28 2.08 -1.71 -7.16
CA ASN A 28 2.34 -3.12 -7.39
C ASN A 28 3.60 -3.35 -8.24
N GLU A 29 3.79 -2.56 -9.30
CA GLU A 29 4.98 -2.64 -10.14
C GLU A 29 6.24 -2.30 -9.34
N ASN A 30 6.19 -1.24 -8.53
CA ASN A 30 7.29 -0.85 -7.66
C ASN A 30 7.58 -1.91 -6.56
N TRP A 31 6.55 -2.56 -6.03
CA TRP A 31 6.66 -3.69 -5.11
C TRP A 31 7.35 -4.91 -5.75
N VAL A 32 6.95 -5.28 -6.96
CA VAL A 32 7.57 -6.36 -7.75
C VAL A 32 9.05 -6.05 -7.99
N MET A 33 9.37 -4.83 -8.40
CA MET A 33 10.75 -4.41 -8.64
C MET A 33 11.59 -4.31 -7.37
N TYR A 34 10.98 -3.96 -6.23
CA TYR A 34 11.65 -4.03 -4.93
C TYR A 34 12.03 -5.46 -4.57
N ASN A 35 11.11 -6.42 -4.74
CA ASN A 35 11.38 -7.83 -4.47
C ASN A 35 12.40 -8.43 -5.44
N LYS A 36 12.38 -8.02 -6.73
CA LYS A 36 13.44 -8.38 -7.68
C LYS A 36 14.82 -8.05 -7.14
N ARG A 37 15.01 -6.80 -6.72
CA ARG A 37 16.31 -6.32 -6.20
C ARG A 37 16.67 -7.01 -4.88
N LYS A 38 15.71 -7.14 -3.97
CA LYS A 38 15.93 -7.73 -2.65
C LYS A 38 16.34 -9.20 -2.71
N ASN A 39 15.75 -9.97 -3.63
CA ASN A 39 16.00 -11.40 -3.77
C ASN A 39 16.93 -11.77 -4.94
N ASN A 40 17.44 -10.77 -5.67
CA ASN A 40 18.25 -10.95 -6.88
C ASN A 40 17.60 -11.85 -7.94
N TRP A 41 16.30 -11.68 -8.17
CA TRP A 41 15.54 -12.49 -9.12
C TRP A 41 15.89 -12.20 -10.57
N THR A 42 15.84 -13.25 -11.37
CA THR A 42 15.84 -13.21 -12.84
C THR A 42 14.55 -12.61 -13.40
N ASP A 43 14.56 -12.26 -14.69
CA ASP A 43 13.36 -11.71 -15.34
C ASP A 43 12.20 -12.72 -15.39
N ASP A 44 12.49 -14.02 -15.52
CA ASP A 44 11.48 -15.08 -15.51
C ASP A 44 10.81 -15.23 -14.14
N GLU A 45 11.59 -15.19 -13.05
CA GLU A 45 11.06 -15.21 -11.68
C GLU A 45 10.20 -13.97 -11.40
N VAL A 46 10.61 -12.80 -11.90
CA VAL A 46 9.85 -11.55 -11.79
C VAL A 46 8.53 -11.66 -12.53
N GLN A 47 8.52 -12.21 -13.74
CA GLN A 47 7.30 -12.37 -14.52
C GLN A 47 6.34 -13.36 -13.86
N ALA A 48 6.86 -14.47 -13.33
CA ALA A 48 6.06 -15.42 -12.54
C ALA A 48 5.50 -14.80 -11.25
N TYR A 49 6.25 -13.90 -10.61
CA TYR A 49 5.81 -13.18 -9.42
C TYR A 49 4.77 -12.10 -9.74
N ARG A 50 4.97 -11.32 -10.80
CA ARG A 50 4.07 -10.24 -11.24
C ARG A 50 2.66 -10.74 -11.52
N THR A 51 2.52 -11.93 -12.11
CA THR A 51 1.20 -12.52 -12.38
C THR A 51 0.44 -12.95 -11.12
N LYS A 52 1.14 -13.17 -10.00
CA LYS A 52 0.56 -13.66 -8.74
C LYS A 52 0.38 -12.56 -7.71
N SER A 53 1.26 -11.57 -7.69
CA SER A 53 1.29 -10.56 -6.65
C SER A 53 0.22 -9.48 -6.85
N LYS A 54 -0.61 -9.28 -5.82
CA LYS A 54 -1.54 -8.15 -5.69
C LYS A 54 -1.12 -7.17 -4.60
N CYS A 55 0.12 -7.26 -4.13
CA CYS A 55 0.60 -6.41 -3.06
C CYS A 55 0.86 -4.99 -3.58
N VAL A 56 0.31 -3.99 -2.91
CA VAL A 56 0.49 -2.55 -3.23
C VAL A 56 1.25 -1.79 -2.14
N GLY A 57 1.60 -2.45 -1.05
CA GLY A 57 2.31 -1.82 0.05
C GLY A 57 2.47 -2.70 1.27
N GLU A 58 3.10 -2.14 2.29
CA GLU A 58 3.30 -2.77 3.59
C GLU A 58 2.41 -2.08 4.63
N ARG A 59 2.03 -2.82 5.67
CA ARG A 59 1.27 -2.29 6.80
C ARG A 59 1.77 -2.85 8.13
N ASP A 60 1.65 -2.05 9.18
CA ASP A 60 1.97 -2.47 10.54
C ASP A 60 0.93 -1.89 11.50
N ILE A 61 0.09 -2.76 12.07
CA ILE A 61 -0.95 -2.35 13.04
C ILE A 61 -0.38 -2.22 14.46
N CYS A 62 0.79 -2.81 14.72
CA CYS A 62 1.49 -2.83 16.00
C CYS A 62 2.47 -1.65 16.16
N ALA A 63 2.84 -1.00 15.06
CA ALA A 63 3.60 0.25 15.05
C ALA A 63 2.92 1.36 15.85
N LYS A 64 3.73 2.34 16.30
CA LYS A 64 3.29 3.52 17.06
C LYS A 64 3.74 4.79 16.34
N PRO A 65 2.89 5.43 15.50
CA PRO A 65 1.51 5.05 15.15
C PRO A 65 1.44 3.87 14.17
N CYS A 66 0.28 3.20 14.11
CA CYS A 66 0.06 2.18 13.07
C CYS A 66 0.04 2.86 11.69
N CYS A 67 0.53 2.16 10.68
CA CYS A 67 0.76 2.79 9.39
C CYS A 67 0.66 1.85 8.19
N PHE A 68 0.43 2.46 7.04
CA PHE A 68 0.64 1.86 5.73
C PHE A 68 1.78 2.59 5.02
N ILE A 69 2.56 1.85 4.24
CA ILE A 69 3.57 2.37 3.33
C ILE A 69 3.24 1.85 1.92
N PHE A 70 2.76 2.74 1.07
CA PHE A 70 2.48 2.45 -0.33
C PHE A 70 3.70 2.72 -1.20
N PHE A 71 3.90 1.83 -2.17
CA PHE A 71 5.09 1.81 -3.02
C PHE A 71 5.00 2.81 -4.19
N THR A 72 4.49 4.03 -3.95
CA THR A 72 4.56 5.15 -4.91
C THR A 72 5.99 5.68 -5.05
N LYS A 73 6.26 6.57 -6.00
CA LYS A 73 7.55 7.30 -6.07
C LYS A 73 7.39 8.81 -5.84
N PRO A 74 7.83 9.37 -4.69
CA PRO A 74 8.38 8.69 -3.50
C PRO A 74 7.32 7.88 -2.73
N PHE A 75 7.74 7.00 -1.82
CA PHE A 75 6.81 6.19 -1.02
C PHE A 75 5.83 7.06 -0.25
N THR A 76 4.56 6.64 -0.24
CA THR A 76 3.50 7.32 0.49
C THR A 76 3.26 6.60 1.81
N LYS A 77 3.63 7.25 2.91
CA LYS A 77 3.35 6.75 4.26
C LYS A 77 2.06 7.38 4.79
N ILE A 78 1.13 6.55 5.26
CA ILE A 78 -0.09 6.96 5.93
C ILE A 78 -0.02 6.48 7.38
N GLU A 79 -0.02 7.43 8.31
CA GLU A 79 0.03 7.18 9.75
C GLU A 79 -1.32 7.48 10.40
N PHE A 80 -1.78 6.55 11.24
CA PHE A 80 -3.05 6.68 11.95
C PHE A 80 -2.77 7.04 13.41
N THR A 81 -2.98 8.30 13.77
CA THR A 81 -2.61 8.86 15.08
C THR A 81 -3.80 9.23 15.96
N ASN A 82 -5.02 9.20 15.43
CA ASN A 82 -6.22 9.60 16.15
C ASN A 82 -6.77 8.52 17.10
N PHE A 83 -7.76 8.87 17.91
CA PHE A 83 -8.40 7.95 18.86
C PHE A 83 -8.99 6.68 18.19
N ASN A 84 -9.40 6.80 16.92
CA ASN A 84 -9.97 5.72 16.12
C ASN A 84 -8.94 5.03 15.21
N ALA A 85 -7.63 5.23 15.45
CA ALA A 85 -6.57 4.83 14.52
C ALA A 85 -6.66 3.38 14.05
N LYS A 86 -6.87 2.43 14.97
CA LYS A 86 -7.00 1.00 14.64
C LYS A 86 -8.24 0.69 13.82
N LYS A 87 -9.33 1.43 14.02
CA LYS A 87 -10.56 1.27 13.24
C LYS A 87 -10.33 1.79 11.82
N GLU A 88 -9.85 3.02 11.67
CA GLU A 88 -9.56 3.60 10.36
C GLU A 88 -8.52 2.80 9.56
N PHE A 89 -7.50 2.27 10.25
CA PHE A 89 -6.53 1.36 9.66
C PHE A 89 -7.21 0.12 9.07
N ARG A 90 -8.09 -0.53 9.83
CA ARG A 90 -8.83 -1.72 9.38
C ARG A 90 -9.81 -1.40 8.27
N ASP A 91 -10.46 -0.24 8.33
CA ASP A 91 -11.37 0.22 7.29
C ASP A 91 -10.63 0.42 5.96
N LEU A 92 -9.42 1.01 5.98
CA LEU A 92 -8.58 1.11 4.79
C LEU A 92 -8.13 -0.27 4.29
N GLN A 93 -7.70 -1.16 5.20
CA GLN A 93 -7.30 -2.53 4.87
C GLN A 93 -8.43 -3.26 4.13
N MET A 94 -9.64 -3.22 4.67
CA MET A 94 -10.81 -3.90 4.09
C MET A 94 -11.16 -3.33 2.72
N LYS A 95 -11.17 -2.01 2.57
CA LYS A 95 -11.44 -1.36 1.28
C LYS A 95 -10.44 -1.77 0.19
N ILE A 96 -9.16 -1.86 0.53
CA ILE A 96 -8.11 -2.33 -0.40
C ILE A 96 -8.36 -3.78 -0.83
N LEU A 97 -8.72 -4.65 0.13
CA LEU A 97 -9.06 -6.05 -0.14
C LEU A 97 -10.30 -6.19 -1.03
N GLU A 98 -11.35 -5.41 -0.76
CA GLU A 98 -12.61 -5.41 -1.50
C GLU A 98 -12.43 -5.04 -2.98
N VAL A 99 -11.48 -4.15 -3.29
CA VAL A 99 -11.14 -3.78 -4.68
C VAL A 99 -10.09 -4.68 -5.33
N GLY A 100 -9.70 -5.78 -4.67
CA GLY A 100 -8.88 -6.85 -5.24
C GLY A 100 -7.36 -6.70 -5.04
N TRP A 101 -6.92 -5.79 -4.19
CA TRP A 101 -5.51 -5.57 -3.87
C TRP A 101 -5.17 -6.04 -2.45
N THR A 102 -3.89 -6.23 -2.16
CA THR A 102 -3.42 -6.67 -0.84
C THR A 102 -2.28 -5.79 -0.33
N THR A 103 -1.99 -5.91 0.95
CA THR A 103 -0.81 -5.29 1.59
C THR A 103 -0.07 -6.34 2.40
N PHE A 104 1.25 -6.28 2.41
CA PHE A 104 2.10 -7.14 3.22
C PHE A 104 2.01 -6.76 4.70
N ASP A 105 1.73 -7.74 5.56
CA ASP A 105 1.64 -7.54 7.01
C ASP A 105 3.02 -7.67 7.65
N LEU A 106 3.46 -6.64 8.38
CA LEU A 106 4.71 -6.65 9.15
C LEU A 106 4.51 -7.04 10.62
N SER A 107 3.26 -7.26 11.04
CA SER A 107 2.86 -7.53 12.41
C SER A 107 2.26 -8.92 12.62
#